data_AF-A0A8T8WBC1-F1
#
_entry.id   AF-A0A8T8WBC1-F1
#
_cell.length_a   1.000
_cell.length_b   1.000
_cell.length_c   1.000
_cell.angle_alpha   90.00
_cell.angle_beta   90.00
_cell.angle_gamma   90.00
#
_symmetry.space_group_name_H-M   'P 1'
#
loop_
_entity.id
_entity.type
_entity.pdbx_description
1 polymer ?
#
loop_
_entity_poly.entity_id
_entity_poly.type
_entity_poly.pdbx_seq_one_letter_code
_entity_poly.pdbx_strand_id
1 'polypeptide(L)'
;MSDRDCAGASSAVFDRWIGKADENIEEWGLQDRETLLLAMQEELGELTQAVLETATEDGDPDRIDEELDDLGALLLQFHERRQRGGR
;
A
#
# COMPACT_ATOMS: atom_id res chain seq x y z
N MET A 1 25.79 2.46 6.16
CA MET A 1 24.59 1.69 6.52
C MET A 1 24.93 0.22 6.40
N SER A 2 24.67 -0.59 7.42
CA SER A 2 24.96 -2.03 7.41
C SER A 2 23.73 -2.81 6.96
N ASP A 3 23.91 -3.94 6.26
CA ASP A 3 22.82 -4.77 5.73
C ASP A 3 21.79 -5.23 6.78
N ARG A 4 22.15 -5.25 8.07
CA ARG A 4 21.21 -5.57 9.17
C ARG A 4 20.17 -4.49 9.43
N ASP A 5 20.51 -3.22 9.21
CA ASP A 5 19.60 -2.10 9.46
C ASP A 5 18.50 -2.03 8.38
N CYS A 6 18.85 -2.42 7.15
CA CYS A 6 17.94 -2.47 6.01
C CYS A 6 16.88 -3.58 6.14
N ALA A 7 17.29 -4.75 6.66
CA ALA A 7 16.35 -5.85 6.91
C ALA A 7 15.35 -5.52 8.03
N GLY A 8 15.78 -4.83 9.09
CA GLY A 8 14.89 -4.36 10.16
C GLY A 8 13.89 -3.31 9.69
N ALA A 9 14.33 -2.36 8.86
CA ALA A 9 13.46 -1.34 8.25
C ALA A 9 12.43 -1.96 7.29
N SER A 10 12.85 -2.95 6.49
CA SER A 10 11.94 -3.68 5.60
C SER A 10 10.87 -4.47 6.36
N SER A 11 11.17 -5.00 7.54
CA SER A 11 10.19 -5.67 8.40
C SER A 11 9.15 -4.68 8.91
N ALA A 12 9.59 -3.50 9.39
CA ALA A 12 8.68 -2.50 9.95
C ALA A 12 7.71 -1.91 8.91
N VAL A 13 8.18 -1.70 7.66
CA VAL A 13 7.29 -1.29 6.54
C VAL A 13 6.25 -2.36 6.28
N PHE A 14 6.68 -3.61 6.19
CA PHE A 14 5.77 -4.72 5.92
C PHE A 14 4.74 -4.91 7.05
N ASP A 15 5.14 -4.73 8.31
CA ASP A 15 4.22 -4.80 9.46
C ASP A 15 3.15 -3.69 9.40
N ARG A 16 3.50 -2.48 8.94
CA ARG A 16 2.51 -1.41 8.73
C ARG A 16 1.53 -1.74 7.61
N TRP A 17 2.02 -2.29 6.50
CA TRP A 17 1.17 -2.70 5.39
C TRP A 17 0.20 -3.81 5.80
N ILE A 18 0.67 -4.76 6.61
CA ILE A 18 -0.20 -5.79 7.20
C ILE A 18 -1.28 -5.14 8.07
N GLY A 19 -0.89 -4.24 8.98
CA GLY A 19 -1.84 -3.56 9.87
C GLY A 19 -2.93 -2.81 9.09
N LYS A 20 -2.53 -2.04 8.08
CA LYS A 20 -3.46 -1.28 7.23
C LYS A 20 -4.33 -2.19 6.35
N ALA A 21 -3.79 -3.31 5.88
CA ALA A 21 -4.57 -4.31 5.16
C ALA A 21 -5.64 -4.96 6.05
N ASP A 22 -5.29 -5.26 7.30
CA ASP A 22 -6.23 -5.80 8.28
C ASP A 22 -7.33 -4.78 8.61
N GLU A 23 -6.98 -3.50 8.84
CA GLU A 23 -7.94 -2.41 9.06
C GLU A 23 -8.93 -2.27 7.89
N ASN A 24 -8.45 -2.29 6.65
CA ASN A 24 -9.28 -2.24 5.46
C ASN A 24 -10.25 -3.43 5.36
N ILE A 25 -9.78 -4.64 5.70
CA ILE A 25 -10.62 -5.85 5.70
C ILE A 25 -11.64 -5.80 6.84
N GLU A 26 -11.29 -5.27 8.01
CA GLU A 26 -12.21 -5.12 9.14
C GLU A 26 -13.32 -4.10 8.81
N GLU A 27 -12.99 -3.00 8.15
CA GLU A 27 -13.94 -1.95 7.81
C GLU A 27 -14.88 -2.35 6.65
N TRP A 28 -14.32 -2.87 5.56
CA TRP A 28 -15.07 -3.07 4.31
C TRP A 28 -15.27 -4.53 3.93
N GLY A 29 -14.62 -5.46 4.62
CA GLY A 29 -14.49 -6.85 4.21
C GLY A 29 -13.48 -7.04 3.09
N LEU A 30 -13.08 -8.29 2.83
CA LEU A 30 -12.21 -8.62 1.71
C LEU A 30 -12.96 -8.41 0.38
N GLN A 31 -12.52 -7.41 -0.38
CA GLN A 31 -13.14 -7.01 -1.65
C GLN A 31 -12.93 -8.04 -2.77
N ASP A 32 -13.72 -7.91 -3.85
CA ASP A 32 -13.51 -8.69 -5.06
C ASP A 32 -12.28 -8.23 -5.86
N ARG A 33 -11.90 -9.06 -6.84
CA ARG A 33 -10.66 -8.86 -7.60
C ARG A 33 -10.69 -7.54 -8.38
N GLU A 34 -11.81 -7.25 -9.02
CA GLU A 34 -12.00 -6.07 -9.85
C GLU A 34 -11.93 -4.79 -9.00
N THR A 35 -12.59 -4.79 -7.84
CA THR A 35 -12.57 -3.68 -6.88
C THR A 35 -11.16 -3.43 -6.36
N LEU A 36 -10.42 -4.46 -5.95
CA LEU A 36 -9.03 -4.31 -5.51
C LEU A 36 -8.12 -3.78 -6.62
N LEU A 37 -8.33 -4.20 -7.89
CA LEU A 37 -7.54 -3.69 -9.02
C LEU A 37 -7.84 -2.22 -9.34
N LEU A 38 -9.07 -1.76 -9.11
CA LEU A 38 -9.43 -0.35 -9.27
C LEU A 38 -8.86 0.49 -8.14
N ALA A 39 -8.98 0.04 -6.89
CA ALA A 39 -8.38 0.72 -5.74
C ALA A 39 -6.85 0.83 -5.91
N MET A 40 -6.16 -0.23 -6.33
CA MET A 40 -4.71 -0.14 -6.60
C MET A 40 -4.33 0.86 -7.70
N GLN A 41 -5.22 1.10 -8.68
CA GLN A 41 -4.98 2.14 -9.70
C GLN A 41 -5.17 3.54 -9.14
N GLU A 42 -6.12 3.71 -8.22
CA GLU A 42 -6.36 4.96 -7.50
C GLU A 42 -5.14 5.31 -6.65
N GLU A 43 -4.71 4.42 -5.75
CA GLU A 43 -3.53 4.65 -4.89
C GLU A 43 -2.24 4.87 -5.69
N LEU A 44 -2.06 4.16 -6.81
CA LEU A 44 -0.92 4.40 -7.69
C LEU A 44 -0.98 5.80 -8.33
N GLY A 45 -2.18 6.28 -8.66
CA GLY A 45 -2.41 7.62 -9.16
C GLY A 45 -2.09 8.68 -8.11
N GLU A 46 -2.56 8.49 -6.88
CA GLU A 46 -2.28 9.38 -5.75
C GLU A 46 -0.79 9.40 -5.40
N LEU A 47 -0.13 8.25 -5.34
CA LEU A 47 1.33 8.16 -5.16
C LEU A 47 2.07 8.92 -6.26
N THR A 48 1.65 8.74 -7.52
CA THR A 48 2.25 9.45 -8.65
C THR A 48 2.08 10.96 -8.49
N GLN A 49 0.90 11.41 -8.09
CA GLN A 49 0.61 12.82 -7.84
C GLN A 49 1.47 13.36 -6.69
N ALA A 50 1.51 12.69 -5.54
CA ALA A 50 2.30 13.10 -4.37
C ALA A 50 3.79 13.25 -4.72
N VAL A 51 4.36 12.34 -5.50
CA VAL A 51 5.75 12.42 -5.98
C VAL A 51 5.98 13.63 -6.88
N LEU A 52 5.07 13.89 -7.83
CA LEU A 52 5.19 15.02 -8.74
C LEU A 52 5.03 16.35 -8.00
N GLU A 53 4.02 16.49 -7.14
CA GLU A 53 3.76 17.68 -6.32
C GLU A 53 4.95 17.99 -5.40
N THR A 54 5.52 16.97 -4.74
CA THR A 54 6.70 17.16 -3.88
C THR A 54 7.91 17.63 -4.70
N ALA A 55 8.05 17.16 -5.95
CA ALA A 55 9.17 17.53 -6.81
C ALA A 55 9.04 18.93 -7.43
N THR A 56 7.82 19.43 -7.65
CA THR A 56 7.59 20.65 -8.44
C THR A 56 6.78 21.75 -7.76
N GLU A 57 6.07 21.46 -6.67
CA GLU A 57 5.03 22.34 -6.10
C GLU A 57 5.10 22.52 -4.57
N ASP A 58 6.28 22.29 -3.94
CA ASP A 58 6.42 22.26 -2.47
C ASP A 58 5.39 21.31 -1.80
N GLY A 59 5.07 20.21 -2.49
CA GLY A 59 4.15 19.19 -2.00
C GLY A 59 4.66 18.51 -0.73
N ASP A 60 3.72 17.96 0.04
CA ASP A 60 4.00 17.31 1.31
C ASP A 60 4.69 15.94 1.10
N PRO A 61 5.96 15.77 1.48
CA PRO A 61 6.68 14.51 1.30
C PRO A 61 6.10 13.37 2.14
N ASP A 62 5.40 13.65 3.23
CA ASP A 62 4.82 12.61 4.08
C ASP A 62 3.69 11.87 3.35
N ARG A 63 2.99 12.54 2.41
CA ARG A 63 1.99 11.90 1.56
C ARG A 63 2.57 10.77 0.72
N ILE A 64 3.82 10.85 0.29
CA ILE A 64 4.45 9.76 -0.49
C ILE A 64 4.49 8.46 0.33
N ASP A 65 4.82 8.56 1.62
CA ASP A 65 4.87 7.40 2.51
C ASP A 65 3.46 6.88 2.84
N GLU A 66 2.46 7.77 2.95
CA GLU A 66 1.05 7.41 3.11
C GLU A 66 0.54 6.58 1.91
N GLU A 67 0.72 7.08 0.69
CA GLU A 67 0.24 6.40 -0.52
C GLU A 67 1.01 5.08 -0.79
N LEU A 68 2.29 5.01 -0.39
CA LEU A 68 3.04 3.74 -0.42
C LEU A 68 2.47 2.71 0.55
N ASP A 69 2.08 3.12 1.75
CA ASP A 69 1.48 2.25 2.75
C ASP A 69 0.07 1.78 2.31
N ASP A 70 -0.73 2.65 1.68
CA ASP A 70 -2.02 2.30 1.08
C ASP A 70 -1.90 1.29 -0.05
N LEU A 71 -1.06 1.58 -1.05
CA LEU A 71 -0.83 0.67 -2.18
C LEU A 71 -0.25 -0.67 -1.71
N GLY A 72 0.65 -0.65 -0.73
CA GLY A 72 1.22 -1.84 -0.10
C GLY A 72 0.17 -2.73 0.55
N ALA A 73 -0.75 -2.13 1.32
CA ALA A 73 -1.87 -2.84 1.94
C ALA A 73 -2.80 -3.49 0.90
N LEU A 74 -3.13 -2.78 -0.18
CA LEU A 74 -3.97 -3.31 -1.26
C LEU A 74 -3.31 -4.49 -2.00
N LEU A 75 -1.99 -4.48 -2.18
CA LEU A 75 -1.26 -5.60 -2.77
C LEU A 75 -1.36 -6.88 -1.91
N LEU A 76 -1.31 -6.74 -0.58
CA LEU A 76 -1.51 -7.85 0.36
C LEU A 76 -2.94 -8.41 0.26
N GLN A 77 -3.95 -7.53 0.28
CA GLN A 77 -5.35 -7.94 0.13
C GLN A 77 -5.61 -8.63 -1.22
N PHE A 78 -5.03 -8.12 -2.31
CA PHE A 78 -5.14 -8.74 -3.62
C PHE A 78 -4.52 -10.13 -3.66
N HIS A 79 -3.34 -10.29 -3.04
CA HIS A 79 -2.69 -11.59 -2.91
C HIS A 79 -3.54 -12.58 -2.10
N GLU A 80 -4.11 -12.13 -0.99
CA GLU A 80 -5.06 -12.92 -0.20
C GLU A 80 -6.30 -13.32 -1.03
N ARG A 81 -6.90 -12.38 -1.74
CA ARG A 81 -8.08 -12.63 -2.57
C ARG A 81 -7.81 -13.67 -3.66
N ARG A 82 -6.62 -13.65 -4.26
CA ARG A 82 -6.17 -14.66 -5.23
C ARG A 82 -6.00 -16.04 -4.60
N GLN A 83 -5.50 -16.13 -3.38
CA GLN A 83 -5.33 -17.41 -2.68
C GLN A 83 -6.68 -18.01 -2.26
N ARG A 84 -7.62 -17.18 -1.79
CA ARG A 84 -8.97 -17.60 -1.38
C ARG A 84 -9.88 -17.88 -2.58
N GLY A 85 -9.64 -17.23 -3.72
CA GLY A 85 -10.39 -17.36 -4.97
C GLY A 85 -9.85 -18.42 -5.93
N GLY A 86 -9.02 -19.37 -5.46
CA GLY A 86 -8.48 -20.47 -6.27
C GLY A 86 -9.54 -21.48 -6.72
N ARG A 87 -10.43 -21.09 -7.62
CA ARG A 87 -11.03 -21.92 -8.67
C ARG A 87 -11.51 -21.05 -9.84
#